data_AF-C3X8D0-F1
#
_entry.id   AF-C3X8D0-F1
#
_cell.length_a   1.000
_cell.length_b   1.000
_cell.length_c   1.000
_cell.angle_alpha   90.00
_cell.angle_beta   90.00
_cell.angle_gamma   90.00
#
_symmetry.space_group_name_H-M   'P 1'
#
loop_
_entity.id
_entity.type
_entity.pdbx_description
1 polymer ?
#
loop_
_entity_poly.entity_id
_entity_poly.type
_entity_poly.pdbx_seq_one_letter_code
_entity_poly.pdbx_strand_id
1 'polypeptide(L)'
;MPQAKAQTVIDGGATVTVPGTYPSPWNVNNGLVVGNSGTGELTIGNGGKVSSSGGQMYIGNNSGSTGTVTVDGAGSNLTNANYLYVGNNGAGELSISNGGQVTVVAVVS
;
A
#
# COMPACT_ATOMS: atom_id res chain seq x y z
N MET A 1 28.57 -0.18 3.95
CA MET A 1 27.45 -0.82 3.24
C MET A 1 26.21 -0.62 4.09
N PRO A 2 25.17 0.12 3.67
CA PRO A 2 23.96 0.24 4.48
C PRO A 2 23.23 -1.11 4.50
N GLN A 3 22.82 -1.56 5.69
CA GLN A 3 21.97 -2.73 5.90
C GLN A 3 20.72 -2.64 5.01
N ALA A 4 20.41 -3.71 4.29
CA ALA A 4 19.09 -3.91 3.71
C ALA A 4 18.06 -3.85 4.84
N LYS A 5 17.26 -2.78 4.90
CA LYS A 5 16.09 -2.74 5.76
C LYS A 5 14.95 -3.43 5.02
N ALA A 6 14.35 -4.45 5.63
CA ALA A 6 13.27 -5.21 5.03
C ALA A 6 12.08 -4.30 4.68
N GLN A 7 11.43 -4.59 3.55
CA GLN A 7 10.18 -3.95 3.13
C GLN A 7 9.09 -4.16 4.19
N THR A 8 8.12 -3.26 4.26
CA THR A 8 6.90 -3.49 5.06
C THR A 8 5.94 -4.36 4.25
N VAL A 9 5.51 -5.48 4.83
CA VAL A 9 4.66 -6.47 4.16
C VAL A 9 3.36 -6.69 4.95
N ILE A 10 2.24 -6.54 4.27
CA ILE A 10 0.90 -6.91 4.73
C ILE A 10 0.51 -8.17 3.95
N ASP A 11 0.46 -9.32 4.61
CA ASP A 11 0.24 -10.63 3.97
C ASP A 11 -0.38 -11.62 4.98
N GLY A 12 -0.68 -12.85 4.54
CA GLY A 12 -1.20 -13.92 5.39
C GLY A 12 -2.64 -13.72 5.85
N GLY A 13 -3.43 -12.95 5.09
CA GLY A 13 -4.78 -12.53 5.45
C GLY A 13 -4.83 -11.32 6.39
N ALA A 14 -3.70 -10.62 6.60
CA ALA A 14 -3.66 -9.44 7.45
C ALA A 14 -4.45 -8.27 6.84
N THR A 15 -5.22 -7.58 7.69
CA THR A 15 -5.89 -6.32 7.37
C THR A 15 -5.30 -5.19 8.20
N VAL A 16 -4.91 -4.11 7.54
CA VAL A 16 -4.33 -2.91 8.15
C VAL A 16 -5.23 -1.70 7.88
N THR A 17 -5.48 -0.89 8.89
CA THR A 17 -6.23 0.37 8.75
C THR A 17 -5.39 1.58 9.15
N VAL A 18 -5.56 2.69 8.43
CA VAL A 18 -4.95 3.98 8.74
C VAL A 18 -5.99 5.10 8.66
N PRO A 19 -6.27 5.83 9.76
CA PRO A 19 -5.83 5.53 11.12
C PRO A 19 -6.49 4.26 11.67
N GLY A 20 -5.80 3.53 12.55
CA GLY A 20 -6.31 2.33 13.19
C GLY A 20 -5.18 1.41 13.62
N THR A 21 -4.95 0.31 12.88
CA THR A 21 -3.80 -0.59 13.08
C THR A 21 -2.48 0.17 13.13
N TYR A 22 -2.33 1.20 12.27
CA TYR A 22 -1.26 2.18 12.38
C TYR A 22 -1.82 3.60 12.57
N PRO A 23 -1.06 4.48 13.27
CA PRO A 23 -1.46 5.87 13.43
C PRO A 23 -1.36 6.63 12.09
N SER A 24 -2.09 7.75 11.99
CA SER A 24 -1.92 8.73 10.91
C SER A 24 -1.02 9.88 11.38
N PRO A 25 0.02 10.28 10.61
CA PRO A 25 0.48 9.64 9.38
C PRO A 25 1.26 8.34 9.64
N TRP A 26 1.10 7.35 8.76
CA TRP A 26 1.94 6.16 8.73
C TRP A 26 3.04 6.32 7.69
N ASN A 27 4.30 6.37 8.13
CA ASN A 27 5.47 6.55 7.27
C ASN A 27 6.20 5.22 7.07
N VAL A 28 6.22 4.73 5.83
CA VAL A 28 6.88 3.50 5.41
C VAL A 28 8.18 3.84 4.68
N ASN A 29 9.30 3.49 5.30
CA ASN A 29 10.62 3.96 4.87
C ASN A 29 11.36 3.00 3.92
N ASN A 30 10.84 1.80 3.62
CA ASN A 30 11.58 0.80 2.84
C ASN A 30 10.74 0.12 1.73
N GLY A 31 9.63 0.74 1.32
CA GLY A 31 8.66 0.13 0.40
C GLY A 31 7.56 -0.66 1.12
N LEU A 32 6.42 -0.78 0.45
CA LEU A 32 5.19 -1.33 0.98
C LEU A 32 4.65 -2.42 0.05
N VAL A 33 4.43 -3.62 0.58
CA VAL A 33 3.83 -4.73 -0.16
C VAL A 33 2.53 -5.13 0.51
N VAL A 34 1.45 -5.18 -0.26
CA VAL A 34 0.11 -5.63 0.16
C VAL A 34 -0.23 -6.87 -0.66
N GLY A 35 -0.30 -8.04 -0.01
CA GLY A 35 -0.37 -9.34 -0.67
C GLY A 35 0.94 -9.68 -1.37
N ASN A 36 1.95 -10.15 -0.62
CA ASN A 36 3.23 -10.54 -1.22
C ASN A 36 3.14 -11.91 -1.89
N SER A 37 2.80 -12.95 -1.12
CA SER A 37 2.60 -14.33 -1.62
C SER A 37 1.25 -14.91 -1.21
N GLY A 38 0.55 -14.30 -0.25
CA GLY A 38 -0.83 -14.61 0.10
C GLY A 38 -1.73 -13.38 -0.04
N THR A 39 -2.68 -13.25 0.87
CA THR A 39 -3.64 -12.15 0.86
C THR A 39 -3.22 -11.03 1.82
N GLY A 40 -3.33 -9.77 1.41
CA GLY A 40 -3.16 -8.63 2.30
C GLY A 40 -4.12 -7.50 1.95
N GLU A 41 -4.53 -6.74 2.97
CA GLU A 41 -5.47 -5.64 2.82
C GLU A 41 -5.00 -4.38 3.56
N LEU A 42 -5.07 -3.23 2.90
CA LEU A 42 -4.83 -1.92 3.49
C LEU A 42 -6.00 -0.98 3.22
N THR A 43 -6.62 -0.47 4.27
CA THR A 43 -7.65 0.57 4.18
C THR A 43 -7.15 1.88 4.75
N ILE A 44 -7.19 2.94 3.95
CA ILE A 44 -6.84 4.32 4.31
C ILE A 44 -8.14 5.12 4.28
N GLY A 45 -8.67 5.42 5.46
CA GLY A 45 -9.98 6.04 5.64
C GLY A 45 -9.94 7.20 6.62
N ASN A 46 -11.07 7.89 6.82
CA ASN A 46 -11.24 8.89 7.89
C ASN A 46 -10.14 9.97 7.94
N GLY A 47 -9.64 10.42 6.79
CA GLY A 47 -8.55 11.41 6.73
C GLY A 47 -7.15 10.85 6.98
N GLY A 48 -7.00 9.52 6.96
CA GLY A 48 -5.75 8.81 7.17
C GLY A 48 -4.70 9.12 6.10
N LYS A 49 -3.43 9.14 6.51
CA LYS A 49 -2.32 9.46 5.62
C LYS A 49 -1.27 8.36 5.66
N VAL A 50 -0.91 7.84 4.50
CA VAL A 50 0.18 6.88 4.32
C VAL A 50 1.21 7.48 3.36
N SER A 51 2.47 7.42 3.76
CA SER A 51 3.60 7.86 2.93
C SER A 51 4.62 6.73 2.80
N SER A 52 4.88 6.27 1.58
CA SER A 52 5.91 5.27 1.26
C SER A 52 7.01 5.92 0.44
N SER A 53 8.22 6.07 1.01
CA SER A 53 9.28 6.87 0.39
C SER A 53 10.55 6.12 0.02
N GLY A 54 10.86 5.00 0.67
CA GLY A 54 12.14 4.31 0.46
C GLY A 54 12.11 3.03 -0.37
N GLY A 55 11.04 2.77 -1.12
CA GLY A 55 10.98 1.63 -2.04
C GLY A 55 9.75 1.66 -2.95
N GLN A 56 9.70 0.73 -3.90
CA GLN A 56 8.51 0.47 -4.73
C GLN A 56 7.35 -0.01 -3.84
N MET A 57 6.13 0.26 -4.31
CA MET A 57 4.91 -0.27 -3.70
C MET A 57 4.30 -1.35 -4.59
N TYR A 58 3.88 -2.46 -3.99
CA TYR A 58 3.27 -3.58 -4.70
C TYR A 58 1.92 -3.92 -4.05
N ILE A 59 0.91 -4.12 -4.89
CA ILE A 59 -0.42 -4.62 -4.53
C ILE A 59 -0.63 -5.90 -5.36
N GLY A 60 -0.58 -7.07 -4.72
CA GLY A 60 -0.58 -8.37 -5.41
C GLY A 60 0.75 -8.64 -6.13
N ASN A 61 1.80 -8.99 -5.38
CA ASN A 61 3.17 -9.05 -5.90
C ASN A 61 3.47 -10.34 -6.69
N ASN A 62 3.24 -11.52 -6.08
CA ASN A 62 3.61 -12.81 -6.65
C ASN A 62 2.40 -13.57 -7.21
N SER A 63 2.65 -14.56 -8.07
CA SER A 63 1.61 -15.46 -8.60
C SER A 63 0.83 -16.12 -7.46
N GLY A 64 -0.51 -16.10 -7.57
CA GLY A 64 -1.42 -16.62 -6.55
C GLY A 64 -1.66 -15.71 -5.34
N SER A 65 -1.01 -14.55 -5.26
CA SER A 65 -1.26 -13.55 -4.20
C SER A 65 -2.43 -12.63 -4.55
N THR A 66 -3.05 -12.06 -3.52
CA THR A 66 -4.10 -11.05 -3.64
C THR A 66 -3.78 -9.85 -2.74
N GLY A 67 -3.61 -8.68 -3.33
CA GLY A 67 -3.47 -7.43 -2.60
C GLY A 67 -4.68 -6.52 -2.83
N THR A 68 -5.21 -5.93 -1.77
CA THR A 68 -6.28 -4.94 -1.87
C THR A 68 -5.91 -3.68 -1.10
N VAL A 69 -5.98 -2.52 -1.75
CA VAL A 69 -5.80 -1.22 -1.12
C VAL A 69 -7.01 -0.34 -1.39
N THR A 70 -7.61 0.19 -0.33
CA THR A 70 -8.74 1.12 -0.40
C THR A 70 -8.33 2.47 0.16
N VAL A 71 -8.52 3.54 -0.61
CA VAL A 71 -8.31 4.92 -0.18
C VAL A 71 -9.63 5.67 -0.25
N ASP A 72 -10.29 5.81 0.89
CA ASP A 72 -11.66 6.28 0.98
C ASP A 72 -11.81 7.53 1.87
N GLY A 73 -12.62 8.47 1.40
CA GLY A 73 -13.03 9.64 2.18
C GLY A 73 -12.12 10.86 2.02
N ALA A 74 -12.71 12.04 2.17
CA ALA A 74 -12.01 13.31 2.01
C ALA A 74 -10.84 13.44 3.01
N GLY A 75 -9.68 13.83 2.48
CA GLY A 75 -8.45 13.99 3.26
C GLY A 75 -7.63 12.71 3.44
N SER A 76 -8.20 11.54 3.11
CA SER A 76 -7.46 10.28 3.05
C SER A 76 -6.47 10.29 1.89
N ASN A 77 -5.22 9.93 2.15
CA ASN A 77 -4.16 10.03 1.16
C ASN A 77 -3.15 8.89 1.25
N LEU A 78 -2.80 8.34 0.09
CA LEU A 78 -1.64 7.48 -0.10
C LEU A 78 -0.65 8.18 -1.00
N THR A 79 0.54 8.48 -0.48
CA THR A 79 1.66 9.01 -1.27
C THR A 79 2.74 7.94 -1.37
N ASN A 80 3.22 7.66 -2.58
CA ASN A 80 4.38 6.81 -2.81
C ASN A 80 5.40 7.55 -3.70
N ALA A 81 6.65 7.68 -3.24
CA ALA A 81 7.68 8.42 -3.98
C ALA A 81 8.28 7.63 -5.16
N ASN A 82 7.78 6.42 -5.45
CA ASN A 82 8.29 5.50 -6.47
C ASN A 82 7.14 4.97 -7.35
N TYR A 83 7.44 3.95 -8.16
CA TYR A 83 6.43 3.17 -8.87
C TYR A 83 5.49 2.43 -7.91
N LEU A 84 4.21 2.43 -8.28
CA LEU A 84 3.17 1.59 -7.69
C LEU A 84 2.77 0.52 -8.70
N TYR A 85 2.94 -0.74 -8.33
CA TYR A 85 2.51 -1.89 -9.12
C TYR A 85 1.19 -2.43 -8.58
N VAL A 86 0.18 -2.54 -9.43
CA VAL A 86 -1.13 -3.09 -9.11
C VAL A 86 -1.36 -4.33 -9.97
N GLY A 87 -1.14 -5.50 -9.37
CA GLY A 87 -1.23 -6.78 -10.08
C GLY A 87 0.07 -7.20 -10.79
N ASN A 88 1.23 -7.00 -10.15
CA ASN A 88 2.55 -7.28 -10.75
C ASN A 88 2.67 -8.70 -11.34
N ASN A 89 2.45 -9.72 -10.51
CA ASN A 89 2.25 -11.11 -10.97
C ASN A 89 1.04 -11.77 -10.30
N GLY A 90 0.44 -11.12 -9.30
CA GLY A 90 -0.75 -11.58 -8.59
C GLY A 90 -1.98 -10.76 -8.94
N ALA A 91 -3.05 -10.94 -8.17
CA ALA A 91 -4.23 -10.09 -8.25
C ALA A 91 -4.03 -8.84 -7.38
N GLY A 92 -4.05 -7.66 -7.99
CA GLY A 92 -3.96 -6.39 -7.27
C GLY A 92 -5.20 -5.54 -7.50
N GLU A 93 -5.75 -4.97 -6.43
CA GLU A 93 -6.85 -4.01 -6.51
C GLU A 93 -6.50 -2.73 -5.74
N LEU A 94 -6.64 -1.59 -6.40
CA LEU A 94 -6.56 -0.27 -5.79
C LEU A 94 -7.88 0.47 -6.02
N SER A 95 -8.64 0.69 -4.95
CA SER A 95 -9.87 1.46 -4.98
C SER A 95 -9.65 2.84 -4.38
N ILE A 96 -10.15 3.88 -5.06
CA ILE A 96 -10.08 5.28 -4.61
C ILE A 96 -11.48 5.88 -4.71
N SER A 97 -12.02 6.33 -3.58
CA SER A 97 -13.41 6.77 -3.48
C SER A 97 -13.62 7.93 -2.51
N ASN A 98 -14.78 8.58 -2.60
CA ASN A 98 -15.26 9.61 -1.66
C ASN A 98 -14.27 10.76 -1.37
N GLY A 99 -13.44 11.14 -2.35
CA GLY A 99 -12.46 12.22 -2.20
C GLY A 99 -11.09 11.78 -1.65
N GLY A 100 -10.85 10.47 -1.53
CA GLY A 100 -9.53 9.90 -1.31
C GLY A 100 -8.58 10.23 -2.46
N GLN A 101 -7.28 10.28 -2.18
CA GLN A 101 -6.26 10.67 -3.15
C GLN A 101 -5.05 9.74 -3.12
N VAL A 102 -4.53 9.41 -4.29
CA VAL A 102 -3.30 8.65 -4.46
C VAL A 102 -2.31 9.44 -5.31
N THR A 103 -1.12 9.66 -4.79
CA THR A 103 -0.03 10.37 -5.49
C THR A 103 1.17 9.46 -5.62
N VAL A 104 1.55 9.12 -6.84
CA VAL A 104 2.71 8.25 -7.15
C VAL A 104 3.50 8.78 -8.35
N VAL A 105 4.72 8.28 -8.55
CA VAL A 105 5.52 8.62 -9.75
C VAL A 105 4.87 8.07 -11.01
N ALA A 106 4.46 6.80 -10.98
CA ALA A 106 3.70 6.15 -12.03
C ALA A 106 2.99 4.91 -11.47
N VAL A 107 1.85 4.58 -12.07
CA VAL A 107 1.12 3.34 -11.81
C VAL A 107 1.47 2.36 -12.93
N VAL A 108 1.80 1.13 -12.56
CA VAL A 108 2.07 0.01 -13.46
C VAL A 108 1.08 -1.10 -13.15
N SER A 109 0.37 -1.58 -14.17
CA SER A 109 -0.54 -2.73 -14.09
C SER A 109 0.09 -3.95 -14.75
#